data_AF-A0A947J3I1-F1
#
_entry.id   AF-A0A947J3I1-F1
#
_cell.length_a   1.000
_cell.length_b   1.000
_cell.length_c   1.000
_cell.angle_alpha   90.00
_cell.angle_beta   90.00
_cell.angle_gamma   90.00
#
_symmetry.space_group_name_H-M   'P 1'
#
loop_
_entity.id
_entity.type
_entity.pdbx_description
1 polymer ?
#
loop_
_entity_poly.entity_id
_entity_poly.type
_entity_poly.pdbx_seq_one_letter_code
_entity_poly.pdbx_strand_id
1 'polypeptide(L)'
;MLQTVAASGPGVLFASVVPFAILDEHRIIAAASQEEAIQYHEKPEPARRRPAQAIEEDRTVEEALLSHLRPLIEDHLIDDVIRPIKSGKEAVVYCCRANPSLRRDLVAAKVYRPRERRSFKRDAVYQQGRERGSRPDARTLRALGKKTRRAEMHKFNAWISHEMRTLQFLHEAKADVPEPIERVGPVILMEYIGDVEHPAPVLLGVELDPVEAETVYARVLENVELFLSKHRVHADLSAYNMLYWDGAVTIIDFPQAVDPRYNDDAFDLLIRDLDNVGTYFAKQGVECVDPIAHALMLWRKHVDPQR
;
A
#
# COMPACT_ATOMS: atom_id res chain seq x y z
N MET A 1 -63.27 20.25 22.48
CA MET A 1 -63.98 20.01 21.20
C MET A 1 -63.06 20.53 20.10
N LEU A 2 -62.42 19.68 19.27
CA LEU A 2 -63.00 19.08 18.04
C LEU A 2 -63.57 20.20 17.13
N GLN A 3 -63.15 20.46 15.89
CA GLN A 3 -62.49 19.72 14.80
C GLN A 3 -61.75 20.77 13.92
N THR A 4 -60.55 20.55 13.37
CA THR A 4 -60.21 19.81 12.13
C THR A 4 -61.05 20.18 10.90
N VAL A 5 -60.48 20.93 9.95
CA VAL A 5 -60.60 20.67 8.50
C VAL A 5 -59.27 21.03 7.82
N ALA A 6 -58.73 20.05 7.12
CA ALA A 6 -57.54 20.10 6.26
C ALA A 6 -57.96 20.36 4.80
N ALA A 7 -57.05 20.90 3.96
CA ALA A 7 -56.61 20.29 2.70
C ALA A 7 -55.81 21.26 1.80
N SER A 8 -55.00 20.63 0.92
CA SER A 8 -54.18 21.18 -0.19
C SER A 8 -52.86 21.85 0.24
N GLY A 9 -51.67 21.55 -0.28
CA GLY A 9 -51.16 20.64 -1.32
C GLY A 9 -49.61 20.70 -1.28
N PRO A 10 -48.89 19.97 -2.14
CA PRO A 10 -47.52 19.50 -1.88
C PRO A 10 -46.44 20.52 -2.29
N GLY A 11 -45.51 20.82 -1.37
CA GLY A 11 -44.32 21.63 -1.64
C GLY A 11 -43.09 20.73 -1.83
N VAL A 12 -42.91 20.26 -3.06
CA VAL A 12 -41.67 19.64 -3.54
C VAL A 12 -40.60 20.72 -3.55
N LEU A 13 -39.59 20.62 -2.66
CA LEU A 13 -38.41 21.48 -2.74
C LEU A 13 -37.55 21.00 -3.90
N PHE A 14 -37.61 21.78 -4.98
CA PHE A 14 -36.80 21.63 -6.17
C PHE A 14 -35.31 21.69 -5.82
N ALA A 15 -34.59 20.66 -6.28
CA ALA A 15 -33.15 20.68 -6.43
C ALA A 15 -32.77 21.87 -7.33
N SER A 16 -32.03 22.84 -6.79
CA SER A 16 -31.32 23.81 -7.62
C SER A 16 -30.13 23.10 -8.25
N VAL A 17 -30.32 22.66 -9.50
CA VAL A 17 -29.25 22.32 -10.42
C VAL A 17 -28.42 23.59 -10.63
N VAL A 18 -27.26 23.65 -10.00
CA VAL A 18 -26.25 24.68 -10.32
C VAL A 18 -25.55 24.22 -11.60
N PRO A 19 -25.50 25.06 -12.65
CA PRO A 19 -25.01 24.62 -13.94
C PRO A 19 -23.52 24.27 -13.91
N PHE A 20 -23.25 23.14 -14.57
CA PHE A 20 -21.97 22.60 -14.98
C PHE A 20 -21.07 23.70 -15.58
N ALA A 21 -20.08 24.15 -14.80
CA ALA A 21 -18.98 24.94 -15.32
C ALA A 21 -17.94 23.96 -15.90
N ILE A 22 -17.73 24.04 -17.21
CA ILE A 22 -16.65 23.37 -17.94
C ILE A 22 -15.34 23.78 -17.26
N LEU A 23 -14.72 22.85 -16.54
CA LEU A 23 -13.47 23.09 -15.82
C LEU A 23 -12.29 22.99 -16.80
N ASP A 24 -11.64 24.14 -16.92
CA ASP A 24 -10.40 24.45 -17.64
C ASP A 24 -9.26 23.46 -17.30
N GLU A 25 -8.48 23.05 -18.31
CA GLU A 25 -7.44 22.00 -18.25
C GLU A 25 -6.25 22.32 -17.31
N HIS A 26 -6.27 23.46 -16.63
CA HIS A 26 -5.14 24.01 -15.89
C HIS A 26 -5.23 23.91 -14.36
N ARG A 27 -6.23 23.23 -13.79
CA ARG A 27 -6.42 23.17 -12.32
C ARG A 27 -5.85 21.95 -11.60
N ILE A 28 -5.15 21.05 -12.29
CA ILE A 28 -4.45 19.89 -11.69
C ILE A 28 -3.13 20.31 -10.99
N ILE A 29 -2.70 21.56 -11.14
CA ILE A 29 -1.44 22.06 -10.57
C ILE A 29 -1.70 23.32 -9.74
N ALA A 30 -2.29 23.18 -8.55
CA ALA A 30 -2.38 24.28 -7.58
C ALA A 30 -2.58 23.80 -6.13
N ALA A 31 -1.73 22.88 -5.65
CA ALA A 31 -1.61 22.60 -4.21
C ALA A 31 -0.21 22.04 -3.89
N ALA A 32 0.85 22.74 -4.33
CA ALA A 32 2.22 22.44 -3.91
C ALA A 32 3.01 23.74 -3.79
N SER A 33 2.48 24.68 -3.01
CA SER A 33 3.19 25.91 -2.66
C SER A 33 2.54 26.55 -1.43
N GLN A 34 2.92 26.10 -0.24
CA GLN A 34 3.46 26.92 0.85
C GLN A 34 3.55 26.09 2.14
N GLU A 35 4.54 26.46 2.95
CA GLU A 35 5.23 25.69 3.99
C GLU A 35 4.36 25.39 5.22
N GLU A 36 4.47 24.16 5.73
CA GLU A 36 4.78 23.82 7.14
C GLU A 36 4.88 22.29 7.27
N ALA A 37 6.06 21.75 6.93
CA ALA A 37 6.40 20.35 7.16
C ALA A 37 6.92 20.21 8.59
N ILE A 38 6.18 19.50 9.44
CA ILE A 38 6.66 19.08 10.76
C ILE A 38 7.84 18.12 10.55
N GLN A 39 8.98 18.56 11.05
CA GLN A 39 10.31 18.03 10.76
C GLN A 39 10.59 16.79 11.62
N TYR A 40 10.34 15.59 11.09
CA TYR A 40 10.93 14.38 11.66
C TYR A 40 12.46 14.42 11.47
N HIS A 41 13.18 14.26 12.57
CA HIS A 41 14.64 14.36 12.65
C HIS A 41 15.33 13.14 12.00
N GLU A 42 15.32 13.06 10.67
CA GLU A 42 16.45 12.43 9.98
C GLU A 42 17.64 13.39 10.08
N LYS A 43 18.80 12.92 10.56
CA LYS A 43 20.04 13.69 10.47
C LYS A 43 20.19 14.19 9.02
N PRO A 44 20.37 15.50 8.78
CA PRO A 44 20.45 16.00 7.41
C PRO A 44 21.65 15.33 6.73
N GLU A 45 21.38 14.53 5.70
CA GLU A 45 22.41 14.19 4.72
C GLU A 45 23.03 15.53 4.26
N PRO A 46 24.37 15.66 4.25
CA PRO A 46 25.00 16.92 3.87
C PRO A 46 24.49 17.34 2.49
N ALA A 47 24.00 18.58 2.40
CA ALA A 47 23.32 19.13 1.23
C ALA A 47 24.20 19.05 -0.04
N ARG A 48 24.13 17.92 -0.73
CA ARG A 48 24.64 17.78 -2.09
C ARG A 48 23.65 18.52 -2.99
N ARG A 49 24.09 19.63 -3.60
CA ARG A 49 23.33 20.34 -4.64
C ARG A 49 22.91 19.31 -5.70
N ARG A 50 21.60 19.03 -5.79
CA ARG A 50 21.06 18.15 -6.83
C ARG A 50 21.08 18.94 -8.15
N PRO A 51 21.58 18.36 -9.25
CA PRO A 51 21.62 19.04 -10.55
C PRO A 51 20.20 19.32 -11.06
N ALA A 52 20.02 20.45 -11.78
CA ALA A 52 18.71 20.89 -12.29
C ALA A 52 18.00 19.83 -13.16
N GLN A 53 18.75 19.04 -13.92
CA GLN A 53 18.24 17.92 -14.71
C GLN A 53 17.54 16.85 -13.84
N ALA A 54 18.07 16.55 -12.65
CA ALA A 54 17.44 15.59 -11.75
C ALA A 54 16.13 16.13 -11.14
N ILE A 55 16.01 17.45 -10.98
CA ILE A 55 14.79 18.11 -10.48
C ILE A 55 13.71 18.09 -11.56
N GLU A 56 14.08 18.37 -12.80
CA GLU A 56 13.16 18.33 -13.95
C GLU A 56 12.68 16.89 -14.24
N GLU A 57 13.59 15.91 -14.21
CA GLU A 57 13.23 14.48 -14.33
C GLU A 57 12.28 14.03 -13.21
N ASP A 58 12.53 14.37 -11.95
CA ASP A 58 11.64 14.00 -10.83
C ASP A 58 10.23 14.62 -11.01
N ARG A 59 10.11 15.86 -11.50
CA ARG A 59 8.81 16.49 -11.82
C ARG A 59 8.05 15.77 -12.92
N THR A 60 8.72 15.40 -14.02
CA THR A 60 8.06 14.66 -15.11
C THR A 60 7.58 13.27 -14.69
N VAL A 61 8.26 12.65 -13.71
CA VAL A 61 7.84 11.37 -13.15
C VAL A 61 6.61 11.53 -12.26
N GLU A 62 6.55 12.58 -11.46
CA GLU A 62 5.40 12.89 -10.61
C GLU A 62 4.16 13.24 -11.44
N GLU A 63 4.30 14.09 -12.46
CA GLU A 63 3.22 14.41 -13.41
C GLU A 63 2.69 13.14 -14.10
N ALA A 64 3.59 12.24 -14.51
CA ALA A 64 3.19 10.96 -15.09
C ALA A 64 2.42 10.08 -14.10
N LEU A 65 2.79 10.08 -12.81
CA LEU A 65 2.08 9.32 -11.77
C LEU A 65 0.70 9.92 -11.46
N LEU A 66 0.61 11.26 -11.34
CA LEU A 66 -0.65 11.96 -11.14
C LEU A 66 -1.61 11.75 -12.31
N SER A 67 -1.11 11.62 -13.54
CA SER A 67 -1.95 11.32 -14.71
C SER A 67 -2.70 9.99 -14.59
N HIS A 68 -2.20 9.04 -13.79
CA HIS A 68 -2.89 7.77 -13.52
C HIS A 68 -4.06 7.90 -12.53
N LEU A 69 -4.18 9.03 -11.82
CA LEU A 69 -5.29 9.31 -10.91
C LEU A 69 -6.49 9.95 -11.62
N ARG A 70 -6.29 10.51 -12.83
CA ARG A 70 -7.37 11.17 -13.58
C ARG A 70 -8.58 10.25 -13.85
N PRO A 71 -8.42 8.97 -14.22
CA PRO A 71 -9.55 8.05 -14.34
C PRO A 71 -10.38 7.91 -13.06
N LEU A 72 -9.77 8.00 -11.87
CA LEU A 72 -10.52 7.91 -10.61
C LEU A 72 -11.44 9.13 -10.40
N ILE A 73 -11.06 10.30 -10.93
CA ILE A 73 -11.90 11.51 -10.91
C ILE A 73 -13.02 11.40 -11.94
N GLU A 74 -12.68 10.95 -13.15
CA GLU A 74 -13.63 10.74 -14.25
C GLU A 74 -14.70 9.68 -13.88
N ASP A 75 -14.32 8.64 -13.16
CA ASP A 75 -15.21 7.58 -12.67
C ASP A 75 -15.93 7.94 -11.36
N HIS A 76 -15.78 9.17 -10.86
CA HIS A 76 -16.38 9.66 -9.61
C HIS A 76 -16.03 8.82 -8.36
N LEU A 77 -14.82 8.27 -8.30
CA LEU A 77 -14.30 7.56 -7.13
C LEU A 77 -13.62 8.53 -6.15
N ILE A 78 -12.92 9.54 -6.66
CA ILE A 78 -12.30 10.61 -5.87
C ILE A 78 -12.68 11.98 -6.43
N ASP A 79 -12.77 12.98 -5.56
CA ASP A 79 -13.03 14.37 -5.98
C ASP A 79 -11.73 15.16 -6.16
N ASP A 80 -10.68 14.83 -5.38
CA ASP A 80 -9.41 15.56 -5.41
C ASP A 80 -8.23 14.73 -4.87
N VAL A 81 -7.01 15.12 -5.24
CA VAL A 81 -5.75 14.58 -4.71
C VAL A 81 -5.16 15.60 -3.74
N ILE A 82 -5.10 15.26 -2.45
CA ILE A 82 -4.71 16.18 -1.39
C ILE A 82 -3.19 16.30 -1.30
N ARG A 83 -2.50 15.16 -1.13
CA ARG A 83 -1.04 15.12 -0.93
C ARG A 83 -0.45 13.72 -1.13
N PRO A 84 0.83 13.59 -1.53
CA PRO A 84 1.55 12.33 -1.40
C PRO A 84 1.75 11.98 0.10
N ILE A 85 1.61 10.70 0.44
CA ILE A 85 1.81 10.16 1.79
C ILE A 85 3.16 9.45 1.89
N LYS A 86 3.43 8.53 0.95
CA LYS A 86 4.63 7.69 0.93
C LYS A 86 5.13 7.54 -0.50
N SER A 87 6.41 7.84 -0.72
CA SER A 87 7.06 7.63 -2.02
C SER A 87 8.08 6.49 -1.88
N GLY A 88 7.78 5.36 -2.51
CA GLY A 88 8.65 4.19 -2.55
C GLY A 88 9.24 3.95 -3.94
N LYS A 89 10.16 2.98 -4.03
CA LYS A 89 10.76 2.52 -5.30
C LYS A 89 9.73 1.90 -6.24
N GLU A 90 8.68 1.29 -5.67
CA GLU A 90 7.72 0.50 -6.43
C GLU A 90 6.38 1.20 -6.65
N ALA A 91 6.01 2.13 -5.77
CA ALA A 91 4.76 2.87 -5.82
C ALA A 91 4.86 4.20 -5.07
N VAL A 92 3.91 5.10 -5.36
CA VAL A 92 3.63 6.28 -4.53
C VAL A 92 2.20 6.15 -4.03
N VAL A 93 1.97 6.48 -2.76
CA VAL A 93 0.64 6.50 -2.16
C VAL A 93 0.21 7.95 -1.97
N TYR A 94 -0.99 8.30 -2.44
CA TYR A 94 -1.59 9.62 -2.29
C TYR A 94 -2.79 9.57 -1.34
N CYS A 95 -2.97 10.62 -0.54
CA CYS A 95 -4.21 10.92 0.15
C CYS A 95 -5.14 11.64 -0.81
N CYS A 96 -6.36 11.16 -0.97
CA CYS A 96 -7.36 11.71 -1.88
C CYS A 96 -8.66 11.99 -1.12
N ARG A 97 -9.36 13.04 -1.54
CA ARG A 97 -10.74 13.30 -1.10
C ARG A 97 -11.63 12.27 -1.79
N ALA A 98 -12.31 11.44 -1.01
CA ALA A 98 -13.23 10.45 -1.55
C ALA A 98 -14.49 11.14 -2.09
N ASN A 99 -15.06 10.59 -3.16
CA ASN A 99 -16.37 11.04 -3.59
C ASN A 99 -17.43 10.64 -2.54
N PRO A 100 -18.46 11.48 -2.27
CA PRO A 100 -19.50 11.18 -1.28
C PRO A 100 -20.21 9.82 -1.47
N SER A 101 -20.21 9.28 -2.68
CA SER A 101 -20.74 7.95 -2.98
C SER A 101 -20.04 6.81 -2.22
N LEU A 102 -18.77 6.97 -1.85
CA LEU A 102 -17.98 6.00 -1.10
C LEU A 102 -18.24 6.03 0.42
N ARG A 103 -19.09 6.95 0.90
CA ARG A 103 -19.49 7.11 2.32
C ARG A 103 -18.31 7.20 3.29
N ARG A 104 -17.23 7.85 2.86
CA ARG A 104 -16.02 8.13 3.65
C ARG A 104 -15.42 9.44 3.16
N ASP A 105 -14.60 10.07 3.99
CA ASP A 105 -14.03 11.38 3.66
C ASP A 105 -12.72 11.29 2.87
N LEU A 106 -11.90 10.27 3.17
CA LEU A 106 -10.55 10.11 2.63
C LEU A 106 -10.34 8.68 2.11
N VAL A 107 -9.51 8.57 1.08
CA VAL A 107 -9.05 7.30 0.49
C VAL A 107 -7.57 7.41 0.10
N ALA A 108 -6.90 6.27 0.10
CA ALA A 108 -5.51 6.14 -0.31
C ALA A 108 -5.44 5.59 -1.73
N ALA A 109 -4.71 6.28 -2.61
CA ALA A 109 -4.44 5.82 -3.98
C ALA A 109 -2.98 5.36 -4.10
N LYS A 110 -2.74 4.05 -4.18
CA LYS A 110 -1.42 3.45 -4.42
C LYS A 110 -1.16 3.33 -5.91
N VAL A 111 -0.32 4.21 -6.44
CA VAL A 111 0.06 4.28 -7.86
C VAL A 111 1.38 3.55 -8.09
N TYR A 112 1.35 2.45 -8.84
CA TYR A 112 2.54 1.64 -9.08
C TYR A 112 3.42 2.18 -10.20
N ARG A 113 4.73 2.16 -9.97
CA ARG A 113 5.75 2.52 -10.95
C ARG A 113 5.99 1.34 -11.91
N PRO A 114 5.96 1.55 -13.24
CA PRO A 114 6.36 0.53 -14.21
C PRO A 114 7.80 0.06 -13.98
N ARG A 115 8.06 -1.23 -14.17
CA ARG A 115 9.38 -1.86 -13.94
C ARG A 115 10.56 -1.13 -14.60
N GLU A 116 10.34 -0.61 -15.82
CA GLU A 116 11.32 0.17 -16.59
C GLU A 116 11.83 1.42 -15.85
N ARG A 117 11.05 1.93 -14.88
CA ARG A 117 11.40 3.11 -14.06
C ARG A 117 11.74 2.76 -12.60
N ARG A 118 11.74 1.47 -12.21
CA ARG A 118 12.13 1.03 -10.84
C ARG A 118 13.64 1.01 -10.62
N SER A 119 14.42 0.96 -11.69
CA SER A 119 15.88 0.80 -11.67
C SER A 119 16.57 1.92 -12.46
N PHE A 120 16.53 3.15 -11.95
CA PHE A 120 17.50 4.20 -12.30
C PHE A 120 18.25 4.78 -11.09
N LYS A 121 18.05 4.22 -9.89
CA LYS A 121 18.84 4.59 -8.70
C LYS A 121 19.51 3.34 -8.10
N ARG A 122 20.82 3.21 -8.38
CA ARG A 122 21.88 2.48 -7.64
C ARG A 122 22.09 0.96 -7.86
N ASP A 123 21.99 0.44 -9.08
CA ASP A 123 22.51 -0.93 -9.39
C ASP A 123 23.99 -0.96 -9.82
N ALA A 124 24.64 0.19 -10.02
CA ALA A 124 26.05 0.26 -10.46
C ALA A 124 27.08 -0.22 -9.41
N VAL A 125 26.66 -0.56 -8.18
CA VAL A 125 27.56 -0.96 -7.09
C VAL A 125 27.52 -2.48 -6.81
N TYR A 126 26.55 -3.22 -7.34
CA TYR A 126 26.41 -4.67 -7.06
C TYR A 126 26.84 -5.60 -8.20
N GLN A 127 27.32 -5.07 -9.33
CA GLN A 127 27.85 -5.88 -10.45
C GLN A 127 29.36 -6.18 -10.37
N GLN A 128 29.97 -6.20 -9.18
CA GLN A 128 31.40 -6.55 -9.01
C GLN A 128 31.67 -7.87 -8.28
N GLY A 129 30.68 -8.74 -8.11
CA GLY A 129 30.88 -9.95 -7.31
C GLY A 129 30.09 -11.17 -7.76
N ARG A 130 30.27 -11.63 -9.00
CA ARG A 130 30.12 -13.05 -9.41
C ARG A 130 30.40 -13.22 -10.90
N GLU A 131 31.67 -13.14 -11.28
CA GLU A 131 32.15 -13.84 -12.48
C GLU A 131 32.84 -15.12 -12.05
N ARG A 132 32.13 -16.26 -12.19
CA ARG A 132 32.71 -17.59 -12.42
C ARG A 132 31.57 -18.58 -12.70
N GLY A 133 31.46 -18.99 -13.96
CA GLY A 133 30.62 -20.12 -14.38
C GLY A 133 29.77 -19.83 -15.60
N SER A 134 30.25 -20.26 -16.77
CA SER A 134 29.53 -20.42 -18.05
C SER A 134 28.89 -19.18 -18.68
N ARG A 135 29.54 -18.64 -19.72
CA ARG A 135 28.95 -17.67 -20.67
C ARG A 135 27.71 -18.30 -21.32
N PRO A 136 26.50 -17.75 -21.16
CA PRO A 136 25.33 -18.18 -21.92
C PRO A 136 25.56 -17.88 -23.41
N ASP A 137 25.16 -18.79 -24.29
CA ASP A 137 25.33 -18.58 -25.74
C ASP A 137 24.52 -17.36 -26.22
N ALA A 138 24.95 -16.76 -27.33
CA ALA A 138 24.31 -15.58 -27.92
C ALA A 138 22.85 -15.85 -28.35
N ARG A 139 22.43 -17.12 -28.43
CA ARG A 139 21.08 -17.55 -28.79
C ARG A 139 20.15 -17.55 -27.57
N THR A 140 20.65 -17.95 -26.41
CA THR A 140 20.00 -17.92 -25.09
C THR A 140 19.83 -16.49 -24.61
N LEU A 141 20.85 -15.63 -24.82
CA LEU A 141 20.76 -14.20 -24.54
C LEU A 141 19.72 -13.48 -25.43
N ARG A 142 19.56 -13.91 -26.69
CA ARG A 142 18.51 -13.38 -27.60
C ARG A 142 17.11 -13.92 -27.29
N ALA A 143 16.99 -15.12 -26.73
CA ALA A 143 15.73 -15.68 -26.26
C ALA A 143 15.26 -15.03 -24.94
N LEU A 144 16.20 -14.73 -24.03
CA LEU A 144 15.96 -13.95 -22.82
C LEU A 144 15.68 -12.46 -23.11
N GLY A 145 16.28 -11.92 -24.19
CA GLY A 145 16.14 -10.53 -24.63
C GLY A 145 14.85 -10.19 -25.40
N LYS A 146 13.96 -11.16 -25.67
CA LYS A 146 12.65 -10.92 -26.30
C LYS A 146 11.49 -10.86 -25.29
N LYS A 147 11.71 -10.22 -24.14
CA LYS A 147 10.60 -9.75 -23.30
C LYS A 147 9.95 -8.56 -23.99
N THR A 148 8.89 -8.80 -24.76
CA THR A 148 8.16 -7.71 -25.40
C THR A 148 7.59 -6.77 -24.33
N ARG A 149 7.55 -5.46 -24.59
CA ARG A 149 6.92 -4.47 -23.72
C ARG A 149 5.51 -4.90 -23.27
N ARG A 150 4.79 -5.58 -24.17
CA ARG A 150 3.48 -6.20 -23.90
C ARG A 150 3.56 -7.30 -22.83
N ALA A 151 4.52 -8.21 -22.91
CA ALA A 151 4.70 -9.27 -21.92
C ALA A 151 5.05 -8.72 -20.52
N GLU A 152 5.91 -7.69 -20.44
CA GLU A 152 6.22 -7.05 -19.15
C GLU A 152 5.02 -6.26 -18.60
N MET A 153 4.24 -5.59 -19.44
CA MET A 153 2.98 -4.96 -19.05
C MET A 153 1.96 -5.98 -18.51
N HIS A 154 1.85 -7.16 -19.15
CA HIS A 154 0.98 -8.23 -18.65
C HIS A 154 1.43 -8.73 -17.27
N LYS A 155 2.72 -8.94 -17.04
CA LYS A 155 3.24 -9.34 -15.72
C LYS A 155 3.00 -8.27 -14.66
N PHE A 156 3.22 -7.01 -15.02
CA PHE A 156 2.97 -5.88 -14.13
C PHE A 156 1.49 -5.80 -13.72
N ASN A 157 0.57 -5.91 -14.67
CA ASN A 157 -0.86 -5.96 -14.39
C ASN A 157 -1.26 -7.17 -13.55
N ALA A 158 -0.69 -8.35 -13.82
CA ALA A 158 -0.95 -9.56 -13.04
C ALA A 158 -0.49 -9.41 -11.58
N TRP A 159 0.64 -8.74 -11.36
CA TRP A 159 1.19 -8.46 -10.04
C TRP A 159 0.31 -7.50 -9.23
N ILE A 160 -0.15 -6.38 -9.82
CA ILE A 160 -1.10 -5.48 -9.14
C ILE A 160 -2.44 -6.19 -8.88
N SER A 161 -2.91 -6.99 -9.84
CA SER A 161 -4.13 -7.79 -9.65
C SER A 161 -4.00 -8.80 -8.52
N HIS A 162 -2.81 -9.36 -8.32
CA HIS A 162 -2.52 -10.27 -7.22
C HIS A 162 -2.61 -9.56 -5.87
N GLU A 163 -2.04 -8.36 -5.76
CA GLU A 163 -2.12 -7.57 -4.53
C GLU A 163 -3.56 -7.16 -4.23
N MET A 164 -4.31 -6.65 -5.21
CA MET A 164 -5.72 -6.29 -5.03
C MET A 164 -6.55 -7.48 -4.53
N ARG A 165 -6.39 -8.65 -5.17
CA ARG A 165 -7.10 -9.87 -4.73
C ARG A 165 -6.70 -10.29 -3.33
N THR A 166 -5.41 -10.19 -2.99
CA THR A 166 -4.94 -10.55 -1.65
C THR A 166 -5.55 -9.62 -0.60
N LEU A 167 -5.55 -8.31 -0.82
CA LEU A 167 -6.24 -7.36 0.06
C LEU A 167 -7.74 -7.68 0.19
N GLN A 168 -8.43 -7.99 -0.91
CA GLN A 168 -9.85 -8.33 -0.90
C GLN A 168 -10.13 -9.56 -0.04
N PHE A 169 -9.40 -10.66 -0.28
CA PHE A 169 -9.58 -11.89 0.48
C PHE A 169 -9.28 -11.72 1.97
N LEU A 170 -8.26 -10.93 2.32
CA LEU A 170 -7.87 -10.71 3.73
C LEU A 170 -8.84 -9.76 4.44
N HIS A 171 -9.30 -8.70 3.77
CA HIS A 171 -10.31 -7.79 4.31
C HIS A 171 -11.66 -8.50 4.52
N GLU A 172 -12.11 -9.33 3.55
CA GLU A 172 -13.30 -10.16 3.69
C GLU A 172 -13.18 -11.13 4.88
N ALA A 173 -11.97 -11.62 5.16
CA ALA A 173 -11.65 -12.45 6.32
C ALA A 173 -11.58 -11.69 7.64
N LYS A 174 -11.80 -10.36 7.64
CA LYS A 174 -11.71 -9.48 8.82
C LYS A 174 -10.31 -9.36 9.40
N ALA A 175 -9.30 -9.48 8.55
CA ALA A 175 -7.94 -9.10 8.92
C ALA A 175 -7.79 -7.57 8.96
N ASP A 176 -6.85 -7.09 9.76
CA ASP A 176 -6.53 -5.67 9.86
C ASP A 176 -5.64 -5.25 8.70
N VAL A 177 -6.27 -5.10 7.54
CA VAL A 177 -5.68 -4.60 6.29
C VAL A 177 -6.58 -3.48 5.76
N PRO A 178 -6.06 -2.54 4.95
CA PRO A 178 -6.90 -1.49 4.37
C PRO A 178 -8.01 -2.10 3.52
N GLU A 179 -9.24 -1.62 3.68
CA GLU A 179 -10.33 -2.02 2.79
C GLU A 179 -9.99 -1.67 1.33
N PRO A 180 -9.91 -2.66 0.42
CA PRO A 180 -9.71 -2.39 -0.99
C PRO A 180 -11.01 -1.91 -1.63
N ILE A 181 -10.96 -0.83 -2.39
CA ILE A 181 -12.14 -0.20 -3.00
C ILE A 181 -12.23 -0.56 -4.48
N GLU A 182 -11.24 -0.16 -5.27
CA GLU A 182 -11.27 -0.35 -6.72
C GLU A 182 -9.85 -0.39 -7.30
N ARG A 183 -9.70 -1.03 -8.46
CA ARG A 183 -8.43 -1.02 -9.20
C ARG A 183 -8.62 -0.41 -10.58
N VAL A 184 -8.02 0.76 -10.81
CA VAL A 184 -8.04 1.44 -12.11
C VAL A 184 -6.63 1.50 -12.68
N GLY A 185 -6.38 0.74 -13.74
CA GLY A 185 -5.07 0.67 -14.40
C GLY A 185 -3.94 0.24 -13.44
N PRO A 186 -2.92 1.10 -13.22
CA PRO A 186 -1.82 0.85 -12.28
C PRO A 186 -2.10 1.42 -10.88
N VAL A 187 -3.36 1.69 -10.53
CA VAL A 187 -3.75 2.26 -9.22
C VAL A 187 -4.63 1.28 -8.45
N ILE A 188 -4.34 1.12 -7.17
CA ILE A 188 -5.26 0.53 -6.20
C ILE A 188 -5.78 1.67 -5.32
N LEU A 189 -7.09 1.83 -5.30
CA LEU A 189 -7.80 2.71 -4.37
C LEU A 189 -8.23 1.86 -3.16
N MET A 190 -7.92 2.33 -1.96
CA MET A 190 -8.18 1.62 -0.72
C MET A 190 -8.44 2.58 0.44
N GLU A 191 -8.83 2.04 1.58
CA GLU A 191 -8.95 2.77 2.84
C GLU A 191 -7.70 3.58 3.16
N TYR A 192 -7.92 4.81 3.60
CA TYR A 192 -6.87 5.66 4.15
C TYR A 192 -6.85 5.52 5.66
N ILE A 193 -5.68 5.18 6.22
CA ILE A 193 -5.47 5.07 7.67
C ILE A 193 -4.80 6.37 8.14
N GLY A 194 -5.49 7.09 9.03
CA GLY A 194 -5.11 8.42 9.50
C GLY A 194 -6.29 9.38 9.48
N ASP A 195 -6.00 10.67 9.62
CA ASP A 195 -6.97 11.75 9.50
C ASP A 195 -6.57 12.78 8.42
N VAL A 196 -7.32 13.87 8.37
CA VAL A 196 -7.11 14.97 7.40
C VAL A 196 -5.75 15.63 7.56
N GLU A 197 -5.24 15.70 8.79
CA GLU A 197 -3.97 16.34 9.11
C GLU A 197 -2.80 15.37 8.91
N HIS A 198 -2.92 14.15 9.43
CA HIS A 198 -1.81 13.21 9.54
C HIS A 198 -2.15 11.82 8.97
N PRO A 199 -1.28 11.26 8.11
CA PRO A 199 -1.35 9.83 7.81
C PRO A 199 -0.89 9.03 9.03
N ALA A 200 -1.40 7.80 9.16
CA ALA A 200 -0.92 6.89 10.19
C ALA A 200 0.59 6.64 10.05
N PRO A 201 1.38 6.79 11.14
CA PRO A 201 2.79 6.47 11.11
C PRO A 201 3.02 4.98 10.84
N VAL A 202 4.18 4.67 10.23
CA VAL A 202 4.68 3.29 10.21
C VAL A 202 5.05 2.87 11.63
N LEU A 203 4.68 1.66 12.01
CA LEU A 203 4.86 1.14 13.37
C LEU A 203 6.32 1.22 13.85
N LEU A 204 7.29 1.05 12.93
CA LEU A 204 8.71 1.18 13.27
C LEU A 204 9.06 2.50 13.97
N GLY A 205 8.41 3.60 13.59
CA GLY A 205 8.66 4.93 14.15
C GLY A 205 7.83 5.27 15.38
N VAL A 206 7.10 4.30 15.93
CA VAL A 206 6.21 4.48 17.07
C VAL A 206 6.85 3.86 18.31
N GLU A 207 6.85 4.63 19.40
CA GLU A 207 7.14 4.14 20.75
C GLU A 207 5.81 3.77 21.40
N LEU A 208 5.68 2.50 21.80
CA LEU A 208 4.49 1.99 22.47
C LEU A 208 4.81 1.81 23.95
N ASP A 209 3.82 2.03 24.82
CA ASP A 209 3.97 1.58 26.19
C ASP A 209 3.92 0.03 26.25
N PRO A 210 4.45 -0.61 27.32
CA PRO A 210 4.54 -2.07 27.37
C PRO A 210 3.21 -2.81 27.22
N VAL A 211 2.12 -2.28 27.78
CA VAL A 211 0.79 -2.92 27.74
C VAL A 211 0.20 -2.82 26.34
N GLU A 212 0.36 -1.65 25.72
CA GLU A 212 -0.04 -1.41 24.34
C GLU A 212 0.79 -2.27 23.37
N ALA A 213 2.11 -2.37 23.58
CA ALA A 213 3.00 -3.19 22.77
C ALA A 213 2.62 -4.68 22.82
N GLU A 214 2.27 -5.22 23.99
CA GLU A 214 1.76 -6.59 24.14
C GLU A 214 0.45 -6.79 23.38
N THR A 215 -0.48 -5.83 23.48
CA THR A 215 -1.78 -5.89 22.81
C THR A 215 -1.62 -5.87 21.29
N VAL A 216 -0.80 -4.95 20.77
CA VAL A 216 -0.54 -4.84 19.34
C VAL A 216 0.21 -6.06 18.83
N TYR A 217 1.20 -6.58 19.58
CA TYR A 217 1.92 -7.80 19.22
C TYR A 217 0.99 -9.01 19.07
N ALA A 218 0.13 -9.24 20.07
CA ALA A 218 -0.86 -10.31 20.02
C ALA A 218 -1.77 -10.17 18.78
N ARG A 219 -2.23 -8.94 18.50
CA ARG A 219 -3.06 -8.67 17.32
C ARG A 219 -2.33 -8.91 16.00
N VAL A 220 -1.04 -8.60 15.90
CA VAL A 220 -0.23 -8.93 14.71
C VAL A 220 -0.12 -10.44 14.53
N LEU A 221 0.11 -11.22 15.60
CA LEU A 221 0.15 -12.68 15.51
C LEU A 221 -1.19 -13.29 15.08
N GLU A 222 -2.31 -12.76 15.59
CA GLU A 222 -3.65 -13.15 15.16
C GLU A 222 -3.85 -12.93 13.65
N ASN A 223 -3.36 -11.80 13.12
CA ASN A 223 -3.40 -11.53 11.68
C ASN A 223 -2.52 -12.48 10.89
N VAL A 224 -1.31 -12.79 11.37
CA VAL A 224 -0.42 -13.77 10.70
C VAL A 224 -1.09 -15.14 10.63
N GLU A 225 -1.72 -15.58 11.72
CA GLU A 225 -2.51 -16.82 11.73
C GLU A 225 -3.69 -16.75 10.75
N LEU A 226 -4.46 -15.65 10.77
CA LEU A 226 -5.60 -15.45 9.89
C LEU A 226 -5.17 -15.47 8.42
N PHE A 227 -4.06 -14.82 8.06
CA PHE A 227 -3.48 -14.85 6.73
C PHE A 227 -3.18 -16.30 6.31
N LEU A 228 -2.52 -17.07 7.17
CA LEU A 228 -2.17 -18.45 6.87
C LEU A 228 -3.42 -19.33 6.69
N SER A 229 -4.46 -19.11 7.51
CA SER A 229 -5.76 -19.79 7.37
C SER A 229 -6.46 -19.49 6.05
N LYS A 230 -6.11 -18.36 5.40
CA LYS A 230 -6.55 -17.96 4.06
C LYS A 230 -5.52 -18.27 2.98
N HIS A 231 -4.57 -19.16 3.27
CA HIS A 231 -3.50 -19.57 2.37
C HIS A 231 -2.65 -18.39 1.90
N ARG A 232 -2.31 -17.48 2.81
CA ARG A 232 -1.43 -16.34 2.54
C ARG A 232 -0.32 -16.28 3.58
N VAL A 233 0.92 -16.21 3.08
CA VAL A 233 2.08 -15.76 3.85
C VAL A 233 2.46 -14.40 3.29
N HIS A 234 2.66 -13.40 4.15
CA HIS A 234 2.94 -12.03 3.72
C HIS A 234 4.27 -11.94 2.94
N ALA A 235 5.27 -12.71 3.37
CA ALA A 235 6.58 -12.84 2.74
C ALA A 235 7.35 -11.53 2.59
N ASP A 236 7.04 -10.54 3.44
CA ASP A 236 7.83 -9.32 3.67
C ASP A 236 7.37 -8.60 4.97
N LEU A 237 6.84 -9.34 5.95
CA LEU A 237 6.23 -8.71 7.12
C LEU A 237 7.32 -8.14 8.05
N SER A 238 7.15 -6.88 8.44
CA SER A 238 7.97 -6.18 9.42
C SER A 238 7.25 -4.92 9.90
N ALA A 239 7.77 -4.24 10.93
CA ALA A 239 7.23 -2.97 11.41
C ALA A 239 7.26 -1.83 10.37
N TYR A 240 7.95 -1.97 9.24
CA TYR A 240 7.89 -1.03 8.11
C TYR A 240 6.60 -1.17 7.27
N ASN A 241 5.98 -2.35 7.32
CA ASN A 241 4.79 -2.74 6.57
C ASN A 241 3.55 -2.83 7.48
N MET A 242 3.59 -2.12 8.60
CA MET A 242 2.48 -1.96 9.53
C MET A 242 2.28 -0.47 9.79
N LEU A 243 1.04 -0.01 9.72
CA LEU A 243 0.63 1.31 10.15
C LEU A 243 0.06 1.22 11.56
N TYR A 244 0.22 2.27 12.34
CA TYR A 244 -0.33 2.39 13.67
C TYR A 244 -1.19 3.63 13.80
N TRP A 245 -2.43 3.48 14.25
CA TRP A 245 -3.33 4.61 14.44
C TRP A 245 -4.32 4.30 15.56
N ASP A 246 -4.39 5.19 16.56
CA ASP A 246 -5.38 5.16 17.64
C ASP A 246 -5.56 3.77 18.31
N GLY A 247 -4.46 3.18 18.78
CA GLY A 247 -4.50 1.86 19.43
C GLY A 247 -4.50 0.66 18.48
N ALA A 248 -4.66 0.88 17.17
CA ALA A 248 -4.85 -0.18 16.17
C ALA A 248 -3.69 -0.30 15.20
N VAL A 249 -3.40 -1.56 14.80
CA VAL A 249 -2.44 -1.88 13.74
C VAL A 249 -3.17 -2.16 12.43
N THR A 250 -2.58 -1.75 11.31
CA THR A 250 -3.03 -2.14 9.98
C THR A 250 -1.85 -2.63 9.16
N ILE A 251 -1.91 -3.87 8.68
CA ILE A 251 -0.86 -4.50 7.88
C ILE A 251 -1.06 -4.12 6.41
N ILE A 252 0.01 -3.68 5.76
CA ILE A 252 -0.01 -3.16 4.39
C ILE A 252 1.05 -3.84 3.52
N ASP A 253 0.95 -3.63 2.21
CA ASP A 253 1.96 -4.04 1.22
C ASP A 253 2.06 -5.56 1.01
N PHE A 254 1.12 -6.11 0.24
CA PHE A 254 1.06 -7.54 -0.10
C PHE A 254 1.59 -7.95 -1.49
N PRO A 255 2.45 -7.19 -2.22
CA PRO A 255 2.88 -7.59 -3.55
C PRO A 255 3.75 -8.85 -3.57
N GLN A 256 4.38 -9.20 -2.44
CA GLN A 256 5.22 -10.39 -2.28
C GLN A 256 4.47 -11.57 -1.65
N ALA A 257 3.20 -11.40 -1.27
CA ALA A 257 2.46 -12.43 -0.56
C ALA A 257 2.33 -13.71 -1.41
N VAL A 258 2.58 -14.87 -0.77
CA VAL A 258 2.63 -16.17 -1.43
C VAL A 258 1.54 -17.10 -0.91
N ASP A 259 1.16 -18.07 -1.74
CA ASP A 259 0.28 -19.16 -1.34
C ASP A 259 1.12 -20.36 -0.86
N PRO A 260 1.02 -20.76 0.41
CA PRO A 260 1.88 -21.79 1.00
C PRO A 260 1.65 -23.18 0.40
N ARG A 261 0.57 -23.39 -0.36
CA ARG A 261 0.28 -24.66 -1.02
C ARG A 261 1.09 -24.86 -2.31
N TYR A 262 1.66 -23.77 -2.85
CA TYR A 262 2.31 -23.78 -4.16
C TYR A 262 3.72 -23.17 -4.14
N ASN A 263 4.20 -22.74 -2.98
CA ASN A 263 5.52 -22.15 -2.82
C ASN A 263 6.31 -22.94 -1.79
N ASP A 264 7.39 -23.60 -2.24
CA ASP A 264 8.23 -24.47 -1.42
C ASP A 264 8.94 -23.70 -0.29
N ASP A 265 9.18 -22.40 -0.47
CA ASP A 265 9.86 -21.52 0.49
C ASP A 265 8.87 -20.87 1.49
N ALA A 266 7.57 -21.13 1.39
CA ALA A 266 6.56 -20.41 2.17
C ALA A 266 6.67 -20.62 3.69
N PHE A 267 7.16 -21.79 4.12
CA PHE A 267 7.40 -22.05 5.54
C PHE A 267 8.55 -21.19 6.09
N ASP A 268 9.65 -21.10 5.35
CA ASP A 268 10.81 -20.26 5.72
C ASP A 268 10.45 -18.77 5.68
N LEU A 269 9.62 -18.36 4.72
CA LEU A 269 9.09 -16.99 4.65
C LEU A 269 8.21 -16.66 5.86
N LEU A 270 7.37 -17.60 6.32
CA LEU A 270 6.56 -17.44 7.53
C LEU A 270 7.44 -17.30 8.78
N ILE A 271 8.48 -18.13 8.93
CA ILE A 271 9.43 -18.03 10.04
C ILE A 271 10.08 -16.64 10.04
N ARG A 272 10.55 -16.17 8.88
CA ARG A 272 11.20 -14.86 8.74
C ARG A 272 10.25 -13.72 9.09
N ASP A 273 8.99 -13.80 8.65
CA ASP A 273 7.97 -12.81 8.98
C ASP A 273 7.73 -12.75 10.50
N LEU A 274 7.61 -13.90 11.18
CA LEU A 274 7.44 -13.98 12.63
C LEU A 274 8.69 -13.49 13.40
N ASP A 275 9.89 -13.81 12.91
CA ASP A 275 11.15 -13.35 13.50
C ASP A 275 11.32 -11.83 13.40
N ASN A 276 10.96 -11.24 12.25
CA ASN A 276 10.96 -9.79 12.07
C ASN A 276 9.99 -9.10 13.03
N VAL A 277 8.78 -9.65 13.19
CA VAL A 277 7.76 -9.15 14.14
C VAL A 277 8.32 -9.25 15.57
N GLY A 278 8.77 -10.43 15.99
CA GLY A 278 9.31 -10.65 17.33
C GLY A 278 10.51 -9.76 17.65
N THR A 279 11.43 -9.58 16.69
CA THR A 279 12.60 -8.69 16.85
C THR A 279 12.21 -7.24 17.10
N TYR A 280 11.13 -6.76 16.49
CA TYR A 280 10.63 -5.40 16.74
C TYR A 280 9.98 -5.31 18.14
N PHE A 281 9.05 -6.19 18.48
CA PHE A 281 8.32 -6.11 19.74
C PHE A 281 9.18 -6.43 20.97
N ALA A 282 10.20 -7.28 20.84
CA ALA A 282 11.17 -7.51 21.91
C ALA A 282 11.93 -6.23 22.31
N LYS A 283 12.17 -5.31 21.35
CA LYS A 283 12.77 -4.00 21.65
C LYS A 283 11.81 -3.05 22.37
N GLN A 284 10.50 -3.30 22.25
CA GLN A 284 9.44 -2.59 22.97
C GLN A 284 9.15 -3.23 24.34
N GLY A 285 9.92 -4.24 24.76
CA GLY A 285 9.78 -4.89 26.06
C GLY A 285 8.82 -6.08 26.10
N VAL A 286 8.31 -6.53 24.95
CA VAL A 286 7.37 -7.67 24.87
C VAL A 286 8.11 -9.01 24.93
N GLU A 287 7.64 -9.93 25.76
CA GLU A 287 8.06 -11.34 25.71
C GLU A 287 7.50 -12.03 24.46
N CYS A 288 8.35 -12.22 23.45
CA CYS A 288 7.95 -12.76 22.16
C CYS A 288 8.01 -14.29 22.12
N VAL A 289 7.12 -14.90 21.34
CA VAL A 289 7.15 -16.35 21.07
C VAL A 289 8.35 -16.73 20.22
N ASP A 290 8.83 -17.98 20.36
CA ASP A 290 9.84 -18.52 19.45
C ASP A 290 9.27 -18.62 18.02
N PRO A 291 9.86 -17.95 17.02
CA PRO A 291 9.28 -17.83 15.69
C PRO A 291 9.19 -19.18 14.98
N ILE A 292 10.15 -20.09 15.21
CA ILE A 292 10.17 -21.42 14.58
C ILE A 292 9.06 -22.30 15.18
N ALA A 293 8.98 -22.38 16.50
CA ALA A 293 7.97 -23.16 17.20
C ALA A 293 6.55 -22.65 16.87
N HIS A 294 6.36 -21.33 16.82
CA HIS A 294 5.09 -20.74 16.47
C HIS A 294 4.72 -20.98 15.00
N ALA A 295 5.67 -20.82 14.06
CA ALA A 295 5.46 -21.16 12.65
C ALA A 295 5.06 -22.63 12.48
N LEU A 296 5.75 -23.57 13.14
CA LEU A 296 5.42 -25.00 13.09
C LEU A 296 4.00 -25.28 13.60
N MET A 297 3.59 -24.63 14.69
CA MET A 297 2.24 -24.75 15.25
C MET A 297 1.19 -24.27 14.25
N LEU A 298 1.36 -23.07 13.68
CA LEU A 298 0.45 -22.51 12.69
C LEU A 298 0.41 -23.36 11.41
N TRP A 299 1.57 -23.84 10.96
CA TRP A 299 1.69 -24.63 9.74
C TRP A 299 0.96 -25.97 9.84
N ARG A 300 1.13 -26.68 10.97
CA ARG A 300 0.34 -27.89 11.26
C ARG A 300 -1.14 -27.58 11.32
N LYS A 301 -1.53 -26.48 11.94
CA LYS A 301 -2.95 -26.13 12.09
C LYS A 301 -3.64 -25.84 10.75
N HIS A 302 -2.98 -25.12 9.84
CA HIS A 302 -3.65 -24.52 8.67
C HIS A 302 -3.18 -25.02 7.30
N VAL A 303 -1.98 -25.60 7.21
CA VAL A 303 -1.39 -26.06 5.93
C VAL A 303 -1.32 -27.58 5.87
N ASP A 304 -0.92 -28.23 6.97
CA ASP A 304 -0.79 -29.69 7.05
C ASP A 304 -1.52 -30.27 8.29
N PRO A 305 -2.85 -30.16 8.37
CA PRO A 305 -3.63 -30.59 9.56
C PRO A 305 -3.70 -32.10 9.75
N GLN A 306 -3.11 -32.89 8.85
CA GLN A 306 -3.16 -34.35 8.86
C GLN A 306 -1.81 -35.00 9.21
N ARG A 307 -0.77 -34.21 9.52
CA ARG A 307 0.56 -34.65 9.98
C ARG A 307 0.93 -34.00 11.32
#